data_AF-A0A2W4JCE2-F1
#
_entry.id   AF-A0A2W4JCE2-F1
#
_cell.length_a   1.000
_cell.length_b   1.000
_cell.length_c   1.000
_cell.angle_alpha   90.00
_cell.angle_beta   90.00
_cell.angle_gamma   90.00
#
_symmetry.space_group_name_H-M   'P 1'
#
loop_
_entity.id
_entity.type
_entity.pdbx_description
1 polymer ?
#
loop_
_entity_poly.entity_id
_entity_poly.type
_entity_poly.pdbx_seq_one_letter_code
_entity_poly.pdbx_strand_id
1 'polypeptide(L)'
;MRRVICSMGTSLDGYIVDADGEFAWSKPDEELFAFVTEEIRHVDAFVLGRRLYQTMLYWEDVDQLPGLSEAELVWARLWQALPTGVFSTTLTPVGGKSRRAGRGWGGGLRGWEPKPANVK
;
A
#
# COMPACT_ATOMS: atom_id res chain seq x y z
N MET A 1 14.80 -8.87 14.81
CA MET A 1 13.63 -9.37 14.04
C MET A 1 12.85 -8.18 13.53
N ARG A 2 12.39 -8.20 12.27
CA ARG A 2 11.48 -7.16 11.77
C ARG A 2 10.05 -7.45 12.24
N ARG A 3 9.26 -6.41 12.49
CA ARG A 3 7.83 -6.53 12.83
C ARG A 3 7.00 -6.44 11.55
N VAL A 4 5.96 -7.26 11.47
CA VAL A 4 4.95 -7.14 10.41
C VAL A 4 3.72 -6.52 11.05
N ILE A 5 3.27 -5.40 10.48
CA ILE A 5 2.07 -4.69 10.93
C ILE A 5 0.97 -4.98 9.90
N CYS A 6 -0.18 -5.43 10.38
CA CYS A 6 -1.39 -5.53 9.57
C CYS A 6 -2.29 -4.35 9.94
N SER A 7 -2.51 -3.43 9.01
CA SER A 7 -3.36 -2.25 9.21
C SER A 7 -4.37 -2.17 8.07
N MET A 8 -5.65 -2.04 8.41
CA MET A 8 -6.77 -1.98 7.48
C MET A 8 -8.02 -1.43 8.18
N GLY A 9 -8.80 -0.62 7.46
CA GLY A 9 -10.15 -0.26 7.88
C GLY A 9 -11.07 -1.46 7.76
N THR A 10 -11.97 -1.65 8.73
CA THR A 10 -12.95 -2.73 8.74
C THR A 10 -14.27 -2.26 9.30
N SER A 11 -15.37 -2.82 8.80
CA SER A 11 -16.70 -2.62 9.36
C SER A 11 -16.84 -3.34 10.70
N LEU A 12 -17.90 -3.00 11.44
CA LEU A 12 -18.19 -3.62 12.74
C LEU A 12 -18.41 -5.15 12.65
N ASP A 13 -18.96 -5.61 11.53
CA ASP A 13 -19.20 -7.01 11.21
C ASP A 13 -18.01 -7.70 10.51
N GLY A 14 -16.85 -7.03 10.40
CA GLY A 14 -15.57 -7.64 10.03
C GLY A 14 -15.27 -7.68 8.53
N TYR A 15 -15.94 -6.86 7.72
CA TYR A 15 -15.70 -6.75 6.28
C TYR A 15 -14.74 -5.59 5.97
N ILE A 16 -13.96 -5.74 4.90
CA ILE A 16 -13.02 -4.71 4.40
C ILE A 16 -13.41 -4.18 3.02
N VAL A 17 -14.40 -4.81 2.39
CA VAL A 17 -15.01 -4.44 1.12
C VAL A 17 -16.49 -4.78 1.20
N ASP A 18 -17.31 -4.12 0.39
CA ASP A 18 -18.73 -4.46 0.23
C ASP A 18 -18.93 -5.69 -0.68
N ALA A 19 -20.19 -6.01 -0.97
CA ALA A 19 -20.58 -7.16 -1.79
C ALA A 19 -20.09 -7.08 -3.24
N ASP A 20 -19.87 -5.86 -3.77
CA ASP A 20 -19.35 -5.63 -5.11
C ASP A 20 -17.81 -5.61 -5.13
N GLY A 21 -17.17 -5.61 -3.96
CA GLY A 21 -15.73 -5.62 -3.78
C GLY A 21 -15.11 -4.23 -3.64
N GLU A 22 -15.92 -3.21 -3.41
CA GLU A 22 -15.50 -1.81 -3.26
C GLU A 22 -15.31 -1.46 -1.77
N PHE A 23 -14.44 -0.48 -1.50
CA PHE A 23 -14.16 0.00 -0.13
C PHE A 23 -14.40 1.50 0.02
N ALA A 24 -15.06 2.14 -0.96
CA ALA A 24 -15.32 3.58 -0.96
C ALA A 24 -16.17 4.04 0.25
N TRP A 25 -16.98 3.14 0.81
CA TRP A 25 -17.78 3.37 2.02
C TRP A 25 -16.91 3.60 3.28
N SER A 26 -15.65 3.17 3.28
CA SER A 26 -14.72 3.29 4.40
C SER A 26 -13.68 4.40 4.19
N LYS A 27 -13.99 5.42 3.37
CA LYS A 27 -13.06 6.53 3.13
C LYS A 27 -12.69 7.19 4.47
N PRO A 28 -11.40 7.29 4.81
CA PRO A 28 -10.99 7.94 6.05
C PRO A 28 -11.33 9.44 5.99
N ASP A 29 -11.70 9.99 7.14
CA ASP A 29 -11.68 11.43 7.35
C ASP A 29 -10.25 11.95 7.49
N GLU A 30 -10.11 13.27 7.63
CA GLU A 30 -8.80 13.94 7.67
C GLU A 30 -7.97 13.50 8.89
N GLU A 31 -8.59 13.33 10.05
CA GLU A 31 -7.90 12.92 11.28
C GLU A 31 -7.37 11.49 11.17
N LEU A 32 -8.21 10.56 10.70
CA LEU A 32 -7.80 9.19 10.47
C LEU A 32 -6.71 9.10 9.39
N PHE A 33 -6.82 9.87 8.31
CA PHE A 33 -5.81 9.89 7.26
C PHE A 33 -4.46 10.40 7.78
N ALA A 34 -4.46 11.46 8.59
CA ALA A 34 -3.25 11.98 9.23
C ALA A 34 -2.60 10.94 10.16
N PHE A 35 -3.41 10.24 10.96
CA PHE A 35 -2.94 9.17 11.83
C PHE A 35 -2.25 8.04 11.04
N VAL A 36 -2.88 7.52 9.98
CA VAL A 36 -2.29 6.44 9.17
C VAL A 36 -1.04 6.91 8.44
N THR A 37 -1.03 8.16 7.97
CA THR A 37 0.17 8.77 7.38
C THR A 37 1.35 8.76 8.35
N GLU A 38 1.11 9.07 9.62
CA GLU A 38 2.16 9.09 10.63
C GLU A 38 2.66 7.69 10.99
N GLU A 39 1.78 6.70 11.08
CA GLU A 39 2.16 5.30 11.25
C GLU A 39 3.09 4.81 10.12
N ILE A 40 2.83 5.23 8.86
CA ILE A 40 3.65 4.81 7.71
C ILE A 40 5.04 5.41 7.71
N ARG A 41 5.26 6.58 8.35
CA ARG A 41 6.63 7.12 8.47
C ARG A 41 7.58 6.17 9.21
N HIS A 42 7.03 5.24 9.98
CA HIS A 42 7.79 4.27 10.76
C HIS A 42 7.93 2.90 10.10
N VAL A 43 7.45 2.73 8.86
CA VAL A 43 7.60 1.48 8.10
C VAL A 43 8.65 1.60 7.01
N ASP A 44 9.32 0.48 6.73
CA ASP A 44 10.38 0.43 5.71
C ASP A 44 9.90 -0.07 4.34
N ALA A 45 8.70 -0.66 4.27
CA ALA A 45 8.20 -1.31 3.07
C ALA A 45 6.70 -1.64 3.13
N PHE A 46 6.07 -1.77 1.97
CA PHE A 46 4.70 -2.25 1.82
C PHE A 46 4.65 -3.68 1.31
N VAL A 47 3.67 -4.44 1.79
CA VAL A 47 3.34 -5.79 1.29
C VAL A 47 1.87 -5.80 0.95
N LEU A 48 1.54 -6.03 -0.32
CA LEU A 48 0.17 -5.93 -0.81
C LEU A 48 -0.23 -7.13 -1.67
N GLY A 49 -1.53 -7.43 -1.65
CA GLY A 49 -2.15 -8.25 -2.68
C GLY A 49 -2.35 -7.44 -3.97
N ARG A 50 -2.53 -8.14 -5.10
CA ARG A 50 -2.75 -7.52 -6.42
C ARG A 50 -3.83 -6.43 -6.43
N ARG A 51 -5.03 -6.73 -5.90
CA ARG A 51 -6.19 -5.82 -6.00
C ARG A 51 -5.92 -4.50 -5.30
N LEU A 52 -5.46 -4.57 -4.05
CA LEU A 52 -5.10 -3.38 -3.28
C LEU A 52 -3.94 -2.62 -3.93
N TYR A 53 -2.93 -3.30 -4.47
CA TYR A 53 -1.86 -2.61 -5.19
C TYR A 53 -2.39 -1.81 -6.39
N GLN A 54 -3.32 -2.36 -7.18
CA GLN A 54 -3.91 -1.66 -8.32
C GLN A 54 -4.69 -0.42 -7.91
N THR A 55 -5.43 -0.50 -6.81
CA THR A 55 -6.09 0.67 -6.20
C THR A 55 -5.07 1.74 -5.79
N MET A 56 -3.98 1.33 -5.17
CA MET A 56 -2.95 2.25 -4.67
C MET A 56 -2.11 2.90 -5.77
N LEU A 57 -2.20 2.44 -7.04
CA LEU A 57 -1.57 3.10 -8.18
C LEU A 57 -2.01 4.56 -8.35
N TYR A 58 -3.19 4.92 -7.82
CA TYR A 58 -3.64 6.31 -7.74
C TYR A 58 -2.56 7.25 -7.18
N TRP A 59 -1.82 6.79 -6.16
CA TRP A 59 -0.79 7.59 -5.47
C TRP A 59 0.56 7.65 -6.21
N GLU A 60 0.73 6.97 -7.36
CA GLU A 60 1.99 7.00 -8.11
C GLU A 60 2.26 8.37 -8.76
N ASP A 61 1.22 9.10 -9.18
CA ASP A 61 1.35 10.37 -9.92
C ASP A 61 0.49 11.51 -9.33
N VAL A 62 -0.06 11.32 -8.12
CA VAL A 62 -1.08 12.24 -7.56
C VAL A 62 -0.53 13.60 -7.15
N ASP A 63 0.77 13.69 -6.86
CA ASP A 63 1.45 14.90 -6.40
C ASP A 63 1.47 16.03 -7.43
N GLN A 64 1.06 15.73 -8.67
CA GLN A 64 0.82 16.72 -9.74
C GLN A 64 -0.61 17.30 -9.74
N LEU A 65 -1.52 16.77 -8.90
CA LEU A 65 -2.91 17.23 -8.82
C LEU A 65 -3.07 18.39 -7.81
N PRO A 66 -3.78 19.47 -8.17
CA PRO A 66 -4.09 20.53 -7.23
C PRO A 66 -5.12 20.07 -6.18
N GLY A 67 -5.01 20.57 -4.96
CA GLY A 67 -6.02 20.40 -3.91
C GLY A 67 -5.78 19.28 -2.90
N LEU A 68 -4.61 18.64 -2.91
CA LEU A 68 -4.21 17.69 -1.87
C LEU A 68 -3.89 18.40 -0.55
N SER A 69 -4.32 17.81 0.56
CA SER A 69 -3.92 18.18 1.91
C SER A 69 -2.44 17.88 2.16
N GLU A 70 -1.87 18.46 3.23
CA GLU A 70 -0.47 18.18 3.61
C GLU A 70 -0.24 16.69 3.91
N ALA A 71 -1.21 16.03 4.57
CA ALA A 71 -1.13 14.62 4.88
C ALA A 71 -1.12 13.76 3.60
N GLU A 72 -1.96 14.08 2.62
CA GLU A 72 -2.00 13.37 1.33
C GLU A 72 -0.71 13.54 0.53
N LEU A 73 -0.09 14.72 0.56
CA LEU A 73 1.20 14.96 -0.07
C LEU A 73 2.33 14.15 0.59
N VAL A 74 2.34 14.07 1.92
CA VAL A 74 3.29 13.22 2.66
C VAL A 74 3.06 11.76 2.31
N TRP A 75 1.81 11.30 2.34
CA TRP A 75 1.44 9.94 1.98
C TRP A 75 1.94 9.56 0.58
N ALA A 76 1.66 10.40 -0.43
CA ALA A 76 2.09 10.17 -1.81
C ALA A 76 3.61 9.99 -1.91
N ARG A 77 4.37 10.87 -1.25
CA ARG A 77 5.85 10.78 -1.22
C ARG A 77 6.34 9.50 -0.56
N LEU A 78 5.74 9.10 0.57
CA LEU A 78 6.08 7.85 1.26
C LEU A 78 5.76 6.63 0.38
N TRP A 79 4.57 6.61 -0.22
CA TRP A 79 4.16 5.57 -1.16
C TRP A 79 5.13 5.41 -2.32
N GLN A 80 5.55 6.52 -2.93
CA GLN A 80 6.48 6.50 -4.05
C GLN A 80 7.92 6.12 -3.65
N ALA A 81 8.34 6.42 -2.43
CA ALA A 81 9.69 6.18 -1.94
C ALA A 81 9.88 4.75 -1.41
N LEU A 82 8.87 4.21 -0.72
CA LEU A 82 8.97 2.94 -0.03
C LEU A 82 8.85 1.75 -1.00
N PRO A 83 9.66 0.69 -0.82
CA PRO A 83 9.57 -0.51 -1.63
C PRO A 83 8.25 -1.26 -1.39
N THR A 84 7.57 -1.63 -2.47
CA THR A 84 6.29 -2.37 -2.43
C THR A 84 6.44 -3.76 -3.02
N GLY A 85 6.22 -4.79 -2.20
CA GLY A 85 6.16 -6.19 -2.59
C GLY A 85 4.74 -6.62 -2.90
N VAL A 86 4.49 -7.10 -4.13
CA VAL A 86 3.15 -7.53 -4.56
C VAL A 86 3.10 -9.05 -4.68
N PHE A 87 2.16 -9.65 -3.94
CA PHE A 87 1.93 -11.10 -3.93
C PHE A 87 0.63 -11.43 -4.64
N SER A 88 0.72 -12.33 -5.61
CA SER A 88 -0.44 -12.74 -6.39
C SER A 88 -0.18 -14.05 -7.11
N THR A 89 -1.22 -14.87 -7.23
CA THR A 89 -1.22 -16.09 -8.04
C THR A 89 -1.59 -15.82 -9.50
N THR A 90 -2.26 -14.70 -9.78
CA THR A 90 -2.87 -14.37 -11.07
C THR A 90 -2.30 -13.13 -11.74
N LEU A 91 -1.45 -12.36 -11.05
CA LEU A 91 -0.81 -11.20 -11.66
C LEU A 91 0.12 -11.68 -12.78
N THR A 92 0.09 -11.02 -13.93
CA THR A 92 1.11 -11.09 -15.01
C THR A 92 2.13 -9.97 -14.78
N PRO A 93 3.44 -10.10 -15.07
CA PRO A 93 4.42 -9.11 -14.63
C PRO A 93 3.99 -7.72 -15.08
N VAL A 94 3.76 -6.83 -14.12
CA VAL A 94 3.32 -5.46 -14.39
C VAL A 94 4.58 -4.60 -14.34
N GLY A 95 4.75 -3.70 -15.32
CA GLY A 95 5.76 -2.65 -15.24
C GLY A 95 5.41 -1.68 -14.11
N GLY A 96 6.42 -1.23 -13.36
CA GLY A 96 6.28 -0.34 -12.20
C GLY A 96 7.40 -0.57 -11.17
N LYS A 97 7.41 0.19 -10.05
CA LYS A 97 8.36 0.00 -8.94
C LYS A 97 8.12 -1.29 -8.14
N SER A 98 6.93 -1.88 -8.27
CA SER A 98 6.58 -3.10 -7.54
C SER A 98 7.33 -4.32 -8.06
N ARG A 99 7.86 -5.13 -7.15
CA ARG A 99 8.42 -6.44 -7.48
C ARG A 99 7.40 -7.52 -7.14
N ARG A 100 7.16 -8.43 -8.08
CA ARG A 100 6.49 -9.69 -7.76
C ARG A 100 7.37 -10.51 -6.84
N ALA A 101 6.86 -10.82 -5.66
CA ALA A 101 7.61 -11.55 -4.65
C ALA A 101 7.28 -13.07 -4.60
N GLY A 102 6.69 -13.62 -5.67
CA GLY A 102 6.48 -15.07 -5.83
C GLY A 102 5.02 -15.51 -5.67
N ARG A 103 4.80 -16.83 -5.66
CA ARG A 103 3.48 -17.45 -5.42
C ARG A 103 3.30 -17.76 -3.94
N GLY A 104 2.23 -17.23 -3.34
CA GLY A 104 1.84 -17.51 -1.96
C GLY A 104 2.67 -16.76 -0.90
N TRP A 105 2.03 -16.48 0.25
CA TRP A 105 2.58 -15.68 1.34
C TRP A 105 3.79 -16.33 2.03
N GLY A 106 3.68 -17.59 2.45
CA GLY A 106 4.67 -18.22 3.34
C GLY A 106 6.06 -18.41 2.72
N GLY A 107 6.14 -18.81 1.45
CA GLY A 107 7.41 -18.95 0.74
C GLY A 107 7.92 -17.64 0.16
N GLY A 108 7.01 -16.81 -0.36
CA GLY A 108 7.38 -15.58 -1.04
C GLY A 108 7.87 -14.46 -0.11
N LEU A 109 7.29 -14.30 1.09
CA LEU A 109 7.72 -13.28 2.05
C LEU A 109 9.12 -13.57 2.62
N ARG A 110 9.44 -14.86 2.88
CA ARG A 110 10.75 -15.26 3.43
C ARG A 110 11.91 -14.94 2.48
N GLY A 111 11.66 -14.93 1.18
CA GLY A 111 12.67 -14.60 0.16
C GLY A 111 12.64 -13.16 -0.31
N TRP A 112 11.70 -12.34 0.18
CA TRP A 112 11.58 -10.95 -0.24
C TRP A 112 12.35 -10.03 0.69
N GLU A 113 13.39 -9.40 0.15
CA GLU A 113 14.11 -8.32 0.81
C GLU A 113 13.72 -6.99 0.15
N PRO A 114 13.13 -6.04 0.91
CA PRO A 114 12.89 -4.70 0.41
C PRO A 114 14.25 -4.05 0.14
N LYS A 115 14.55 -3.78 -1.13
CA LYS A 115 15.68 -2.94 -1.51
C LYS A 115 15.17 -1.51 -1.61
N PRO A 116 15.79 -0.52 -0.96
CA PRO A 116 15.43 0.86 -1.19
C PRO A 116 15.57 1.13 -2.69
N ALA A 117 14.60 1.84 -3.28
CA ALA A 117 14.79 2.36 -4.62
C ALA A 117 16.06 3.20 -4.59
N ASN A 118 17.02 2.90 -5.46
CA ASN A 118 18.23 3.72 -5.61
C ASN A 118 17.78 5.13 -6.01
N VAL A 119 17.61 6.01 -5.03
CA VAL A 119 17.47 7.45 -5.27
C VAL A 119 18.86 7.92 -5.65
N LYS A 120 19.07 8.11 -6.96
CA LYS A 120 20.16 8.93 -7.47
C LYS A 120 19.77 10.39 -7.39
#